data_AF-A0A934NE93-F1
#
_entry.id   AF-A0A934NE93-F1
#
_cell.length_a   1.000
_cell.length_b   1.000
_cell.length_c   1.000
_cell.angle_alpha   90.00
_cell.angle_beta   90.00
_cell.angle_gamma   90.00
#
_symmetry.space_group_name_H-M   'P 1'
#
loop_
_entity.id
_entity.type
_entity.pdbx_description
1 polymer ?
#
loop_
_entity_poly.entity_id
_entity_poly.type
_entity_poly.pdbx_seq_one_letter_code
_entity_poly.pdbx_strand_id
1 'polypeptide(L)'
;MASYKYKLLGILFLVAIVQVKAQEFPIKSIPIPAVEKKDEKKAPAPTPVKIEPVKKEEAAPVETPLTIKKQEKEFSMFDDSNLRDPGEIFDKKWNSMAVEQGFRMETMEDQFLGNFRMTGKKANIRCRDHEYPDGDRVRVFVNGIVFIPNLLLTGSYKSFDVPLVEGINKIEFVALNQGESGPNTAEFQVYDDNGVEVSSKKWNLLTGVTASIILIKED
;
A
#
# COMPACT_ATOMS: atom_id res chain seq x y z
N MET A 1 -41.63 -51.27 -10.48
CA MET A 1 -42.58 -50.15 -10.27
C MET A 1 -42.31 -49.28 -9.03
N ALA A 2 -41.26 -49.53 -8.22
CA ALA A 2 -40.96 -48.69 -7.04
C ALA A 2 -40.09 -47.46 -7.35
N SER A 3 -39.22 -47.49 -8.37
CA SER A 3 -38.25 -46.41 -8.66
C SER A 3 -38.90 -45.10 -9.17
N TYR A 4 -40.03 -45.19 -9.88
CA TYR A 4 -40.70 -44.00 -10.44
C TYR A 4 -41.41 -43.14 -9.37
N LYS A 5 -41.82 -43.76 -8.26
CA LYS A 5 -42.50 -43.07 -7.16
C LYS A 5 -41.56 -42.13 -6.38
N TYR A 6 -40.29 -42.52 -6.22
CA TYR A 6 -39.29 -41.69 -5.53
C TYR A 6 -38.75 -40.54 -6.40
N LYS A 7 -38.71 -40.72 -7.74
CA LYS A 7 -38.36 -39.62 -8.66
C LYS A 7 -39.44 -38.54 -8.70
N LEU A 8 -40.72 -38.93 -8.64
CA LEU A 8 -41.84 -37.97 -8.60
C LEU A 8 -41.89 -37.20 -7.26
N LEU A 9 -41.58 -37.87 -6.15
CA LEU A 9 -41.51 -37.25 -4.83
C LEU A 9 -40.33 -36.25 -4.71
N GLY A 10 -39.20 -36.54 -5.34
CA GLY A 10 -38.04 -35.64 -5.39
C GLY A 10 -38.28 -34.37 -6.20
N ILE A 11 -39.06 -34.46 -7.29
CA ILE A 11 -39.43 -33.29 -8.11
C ILE A 11 -40.41 -32.37 -7.35
N LEU A 12 -41.32 -32.95 -6.55
CA LEU A 12 -42.26 -32.16 -5.75
C LEU A 12 -41.56 -31.36 -4.63
N PHE A 13 -40.45 -31.88 -4.08
CA PHE A 13 -39.68 -31.21 -3.04
C PHE A 13 -38.82 -30.05 -3.58
N LEU A 14 -38.42 -30.11 -4.85
CA LEU A 14 -37.58 -29.09 -5.50
C LEU A 14 -38.38 -27.83 -5.90
N VAL A 15 -39.69 -27.95 -6.13
CA VAL A 15 -40.58 -26.81 -6.46
C VAL A 15 -40.93 -25.98 -5.21
N ALA A 16 -40.92 -26.57 -4.01
CA ALA A 16 -41.26 -25.87 -2.77
C ALA A 16 -40.17 -24.86 -2.32
N ILE A 17 -38.91 -25.05 -2.71
CA ILE A 17 -37.79 -24.20 -2.27
C ILE A 17 -37.77 -22.86 -3.04
N VAL A 18 -38.36 -22.78 -4.23
CA VAL A 18 -38.31 -21.59 -5.10
C VAL A 18 -39.30 -20.48 -4.66
N GLN A 19 -40.29 -20.79 -3.82
CA GLN A 19 -41.37 -19.84 -3.47
C GLN A 19 -41.07 -18.93 -2.26
N VAL A 20 -39.87 -18.96 -1.66
CA VAL A 20 -39.59 -18.26 -0.38
C VAL A 20 -38.79 -16.94 -0.54
N LYS A 21 -38.62 -16.40 -1.75
CA LYS A 21 -37.77 -15.20 -1.97
C LYS A 21 -38.42 -14.09 -2.81
N ALA A 22 -39.64 -13.67 -2.46
CA ALA A 22 -40.23 -12.45 -3.03
C ALA A 22 -41.09 -11.71 -2.01
N GLN A 23 -40.48 -10.87 -1.19
CA GLN A 23 -41.18 -9.83 -0.44
C GLN A 23 -40.34 -8.55 -0.47
N GLU A 24 -40.68 -7.66 -1.39
CA GLU A 24 -40.12 -6.30 -1.48
C GLU A 24 -40.83 -5.41 -0.46
N PHE A 25 -40.07 -4.81 0.45
CA PHE A 25 -40.61 -3.81 1.38
C PHE A 25 -40.53 -2.42 0.73
N PRO A 26 -41.64 -1.67 0.60
CA PRO A 26 -41.61 -0.34 0.01
C PRO A 26 -40.95 0.67 0.97
N ILE A 27 -39.92 1.37 0.49
CA ILE A 27 -39.27 2.47 1.21
C ILE A 27 -40.19 3.69 1.17
N LYS A 28 -40.69 4.12 2.33
CA LYS A 28 -41.45 5.37 2.48
C LYS A 28 -40.47 6.53 2.66
N SER A 29 -40.43 7.47 1.71
CA SER A 29 -39.69 8.73 1.85
C SER A 29 -40.51 9.75 2.65
N ILE A 30 -39.83 10.52 3.50
CA ILE A 30 -40.41 11.62 4.28
C ILE A 30 -40.03 12.93 3.56
N PRO A 31 -40.97 13.78 3.13
CA PRO A 31 -40.64 15.08 2.54
C PRO A 31 -40.23 16.09 3.61
N ILE A 32 -39.08 16.73 3.42
CA ILE A 32 -38.61 17.84 4.26
C ILE A 32 -39.28 19.13 3.77
N PRO A 33 -40.00 19.89 4.64
CA PRO A 33 -40.55 21.18 4.25
C PRO A 33 -39.45 22.24 4.18
N ALA A 34 -39.43 23.01 3.09
CA ALA A 34 -38.53 24.13 2.90
C ALA A 34 -38.89 25.29 3.85
N VAL A 35 -37.95 25.71 4.68
CA VAL A 35 -38.08 26.93 5.49
C VAL A 35 -37.64 28.12 4.64
N GLU A 36 -38.58 29.04 4.41
CA GLU A 36 -38.35 30.31 3.73
C GLU A 36 -37.35 31.18 4.52
N LYS A 37 -36.28 31.60 3.86
CA LYS A 37 -35.40 32.67 4.37
C LYS A 37 -36.14 33.99 4.25
N LYS A 38 -36.31 34.70 5.37
CA LYS A 38 -36.71 36.12 5.37
C LYS A 38 -35.48 37.00 5.22
N ASP A 39 -35.48 37.80 4.15
CA ASP A 39 -34.59 38.91 3.89
C ASP A 39 -34.84 40.08 4.85
N GLU A 40 -33.79 40.61 5.49
CA GLU A 40 -33.65 42.01 5.92
C GLU A 40 -32.15 42.30 6.15
N LYS A 41 -31.54 43.46 5.90
CA LYS A 41 -31.83 44.73 5.20
C LYS A 41 -30.44 45.38 5.02
N LYS A 42 -30.12 45.94 3.86
CA LYS A 42 -28.94 46.81 3.64
C LYS A 42 -29.16 48.15 4.36
N ALA A 43 -28.13 48.67 5.01
CA ALA A 43 -28.04 50.07 5.43
C ALA A 43 -26.64 50.66 5.08
N PRO A 44 -26.54 51.99 4.86
CA PRO A 44 -25.64 52.59 3.86
C PRO A 44 -24.30 53.11 4.41
N ALA A 45 -23.36 53.35 3.50
CA ALA A 45 -21.99 53.82 3.76
C ALA A 45 -21.92 55.33 4.11
N PRO A 46 -21.09 55.74 5.09
CA PRO A 46 -20.74 57.14 5.29
C PRO A 46 -19.44 57.55 4.58
N THR A 47 -19.47 58.77 4.06
CA THR A 47 -18.47 59.51 3.25
C THR A 47 -17.20 59.94 4.01
N PRO A 48 -16.09 60.20 3.30
CA PRO A 48 -14.75 60.42 3.89
C PRO A 48 -14.57 61.82 4.50
N VAL A 49 -14.00 61.88 5.71
CA VAL A 49 -13.61 63.13 6.39
C VAL A 49 -12.14 63.44 6.10
N LYS A 50 -11.91 64.71 5.73
CA LYS A 50 -10.66 65.33 5.30
C LYS A 50 -9.68 65.49 6.47
N ILE A 51 -8.45 65.02 6.30
CA ILE A 51 -7.36 65.08 7.29
C ILE A 51 -6.55 66.35 7.04
N GLU A 52 -6.32 67.16 8.08
CA GLU A 52 -5.29 68.21 8.09
C GLU A 52 -4.14 67.79 9.03
N PRO A 53 -2.86 67.96 8.63
CA PRO A 53 -1.71 67.47 9.37
C PRO A 53 -1.29 68.46 10.47
N VAL A 54 -1.41 68.06 11.73
CA VAL A 54 -0.81 68.80 12.86
C VAL A 54 0.63 68.33 13.08
N LYS A 55 1.52 69.31 13.25
CA LYS A 55 2.98 69.24 13.40
C LYS A 55 3.48 68.13 14.33
N LYS A 56 4.58 67.51 13.89
CA LYS A 56 5.50 66.71 14.71
C LYS A 56 6.05 67.55 15.87
N GLU A 57 5.78 67.11 17.09
CA GLU A 57 6.67 67.37 18.23
C GLU A 57 7.20 66.00 18.70
N GLU A 58 8.53 65.88 18.67
CA GLU A 58 9.29 64.72 19.11
C GLU A 58 9.24 64.63 20.64
N ALA A 59 8.43 63.72 21.16
CA ALA A 59 8.51 63.28 22.55
C ALA A 59 9.31 61.97 22.62
N ALA A 60 10.26 61.93 23.55
CA ALA A 60 11.29 60.90 23.76
C ALA A 60 10.75 59.45 23.79
N PRO A 61 11.57 58.43 23.41
CA PRO A 61 11.15 57.05 23.46
C PRO A 61 11.06 56.59 24.92
N VAL A 62 9.84 56.43 25.41
CA VAL A 62 9.57 55.69 26.65
C VAL A 62 9.70 54.20 26.31
N GLU A 63 10.70 53.54 26.89
CA GLU A 63 10.90 52.09 26.76
C GLU A 63 9.74 51.33 27.39
N THR A 64 8.79 50.86 26.57
CA THR A 64 7.76 49.91 27.01
C THR A 64 8.35 48.49 27.08
N PRO A 65 8.21 47.74 28.19
CA PRO A 65 8.75 46.39 28.35
C PRO A 65 7.79 45.38 27.71
N LEU A 66 7.63 45.42 26.40
CA LEU A 66 6.87 44.42 25.65
C LEU A 66 7.65 44.03 24.41
N THR A 67 8.78 43.36 24.63
CA THR A 67 9.43 42.58 23.59
C THR A 67 8.49 41.45 23.20
N ILE A 68 7.72 41.65 22.13
CA ILE A 68 6.96 40.59 21.48
C ILE A 68 7.99 39.55 21.04
N LYS A 69 8.08 38.43 21.76
CA LYS A 69 8.90 37.29 21.31
C LYS A 69 8.36 36.87 19.96
N LYS A 70 9.16 37.05 18.90
CA LYS A 70 8.85 36.59 17.56
C LYS A 70 8.60 35.08 17.63
N GLN A 71 7.38 34.65 17.33
CA GLN A 71 7.01 33.25 17.29
C GLN A 71 7.87 32.59 16.19
N GLU A 72 8.66 31.58 16.55
CA GLU A 72 9.67 30.98 15.65
C GLU A 72 9.05 30.16 14.51
N LYS A 73 7.75 29.88 14.57
CA LYS A 73 7.00 29.18 13.52
C LYS A 73 5.98 30.11 12.89
N GLU A 74 6.00 30.17 11.57
CA GLU A 74 4.98 30.82 10.77
C GLU A 74 3.63 30.11 11.02
N PHE A 75 2.54 30.89 11.01
CA PHE A 75 1.20 30.33 11.11
C PHE A 75 0.95 29.43 9.89
N SER A 76 0.93 28.11 10.12
CA SER A 76 0.61 27.11 9.11
C SER A 76 -0.86 26.71 9.23
N MET A 77 -1.57 26.68 8.11
CA MET A 77 -2.92 26.09 8.00
C MET A 77 -2.85 24.56 7.83
N PHE A 78 -1.66 23.97 7.77
CA PHE A 78 -1.45 22.54 7.77
C PHE A 78 -1.23 22.07 9.21
N ASP A 79 -1.98 21.06 9.62
CA ASP A 79 -1.87 20.47 10.95
C ASP A 79 -0.54 19.72 11.08
N ASP A 80 0.43 20.31 11.80
CA ASP A 80 1.64 19.63 12.31
C ASP A 80 1.31 18.69 13.50
N SER A 81 0.06 18.24 13.61
CA SER A 81 -0.41 17.46 14.75
C SER A 81 -0.10 15.97 14.54
N ASN A 82 0.36 15.29 15.59
CA ASN A 82 0.49 13.83 15.62
C ASN A 82 -0.88 13.12 15.73
N LEU A 83 -1.99 13.81 15.44
CA LEU A 83 -3.33 13.24 15.52
C LEU A 83 -3.55 12.37 14.28
N ARG A 84 -3.72 11.06 14.49
CA ARG A 84 -4.03 10.09 13.43
C ARG A 84 -5.50 10.24 13.05
N ASP A 85 -5.80 10.12 11.77
CA ASP A 85 -7.18 10.06 11.28
C ASP A 85 -7.89 8.83 11.88
N PRO A 86 -9.02 9.00 12.59
CA PRO A 86 -9.81 7.87 13.08
C PRO A 86 -10.22 6.87 11.98
N GLY A 87 -10.34 7.32 10.73
CA GLY A 87 -10.62 6.46 9.57
C GLY A 87 -9.57 5.37 9.36
N GLU A 88 -8.28 5.71 9.46
CA GLU A 88 -7.18 4.74 9.30
C GLU A 88 -7.24 3.59 10.32
N ILE A 89 -7.69 3.89 11.55
CA ILE A 89 -7.81 2.90 12.61
C ILE A 89 -8.92 1.90 12.27
N PHE A 90 -10.05 2.40 11.74
CA PHE A 90 -11.17 1.58 11.33
C PHE A 90 -10.81 0.70 10.13
N ASP A 91 -10.16 1.25 9.12
CA ASP A 91 -9.75 0.53 7.91
C ASP A 91 -8.76 -0.59 8.23
N LYS A 92 -7.77 -0.33 9.11
CA LYS A 92 -6.83 -1.36 9.58
C LYS A 92 -7.55 -2.51 10.28
N LYS A 93 -8.49 -2.17 11.17
CA LYS A 93 -9.27 -3.15 11.92
C LYS A 93 -10.22 -3.95 11.01
N TRP A 94 -10.81 -3.31 10.00
CA TRP A 94 -11.65 -3.98 9.02
C TRP A 94 -10.84 -4.94 8.14
N ASN A 95 -9.68 -4.49 7.66
CA ASN A 95 -8.78 -5.33 6.86
C ASN A 95 -8.26 -6.53 7.65
N SER A 96 -7.88 -6.34 8.92
CA SER A 96 -7.44 -7.45 9.77
C SER A 96 -8.56 -8.46 10.02
N MET A 97 -9.78 -8.01 10.31
CA MET A 97 -10.93 -8.91 10.47
C MET A 97 -11.32 -9.62 9.16
N ALA A 98 -11.23 -8.95 8.02
CA ALA A 98 -11.54 -9.54 6.72
C ALA A 98 -10.53 -10.63 6.33
N VAL A 99 -9.27 -10.48 6.73
CA VAL A 99 -8.23 -11.52 6.62
C VAL A 99 -8.53 -12.69 7.56
N GLU A 100 -8.80 -12.43 8.85
CA GLU A 100 -9.13 -13.47 9.84
C GLU A 100 -10.36 -14.30 9.44
N GLN A 101 -11.37 -13.65 8.84
CA GLN A 101 -12.60 -14.30 8.37
C GLN A 101 -12.46 -14.92 6.97
N GLY A 102 -11.28 -14.86 6.34
CA GLY A 102 -11.01 -15.43 5.02
C GLY A 102 -11.73 -14.72 3.86
N PHE A 103 -12.29 -13.53 4.09
CA PHE A 103 -12.95 -12.72 3.05
C PHE A 103 -11.96 -12.05 2.10
N ARG A 104 -10.71 -11.84 2.53
CA ARG A 104 -9.61 -11.31 1.71
C ARG A 104 -8.38 -12.19 1.92
N MET A 105 -7.68 -12.51 0.83
CA MET A 105 -6.35 -13.12 0.94
C MET A 105 -5.41 -12.12 1.61
N GLU A 106 -4.55 -12.59 2.53
CA GLU A 106 -3.46 -11.78 3.06
C GLU A 106 -2.73 -11.15 1.88
N THR A 107 -2.70 -9.83 1.84
CA THR A 107 -1.90 -9.11 0.85
C THR A 107 -0.61 -8.77 1.57
N MET A 108 0.42 -9.57 1.38
CA MET A 108 1.76 -9.22 1.83
C MET A 108 2.26 -8.08 0.96
N GLU A 109 2.96 -7.15 1.59
CA GLU A 109 3.60 -6.03 0.89
C GLU A 109 4.84 -6.52 0.13
N ASP A 110 5.22 -5.78 -0.91
CA ASP A 110 6.47 -6.04 -1.63
C ASP A 110 7.67 -5.91 -0.68
N GLN A 111 8.62 -6.85 -0.79
CA GLN A 111 9.77 -6.92 0.10
C GLN A 111 10.99 -6.24 -0.54
N PHE A 112 11.56 -5.23 0.12
CA PHE A 112 12.83 -4.66 -0.29
C PHE A 112 14.00 -5.32 0.45
N LEU A 113 14.88 -5.98 -0.29
CA LEU A 113 16.00 -6.78 0.24
C LEU A 113 17.26 -5.95 0.53
N GLY A 114 17.31 -4.71 0.02
CA GLY A 114 18.40 -3.76 0.25
C GLY A 114 19.11 -3.31 -1.03
N ASN A 115 20.10 -2.45 -0.83
CA ASN A 115 20.97 -1.88 -1.85
C ASN A 115 22.43 -2.27 -1.59
N PHE A 116 23.11 -2.77 -2.62
CA PHE A 116 24.49 -3.25 -2.53
C PHE A 116 25.35 -2.64 -3.62
N ARG A 117 26.59 -2.28 -3.28
CA ARG A 117 27.59 -1.77 -4.23
C ARG A 117 28.53 -2.88 -4.65
N MET A 118 28.90 -2.89 -5.92
CA MET A 118 29.80 -3.88 -6.52
C MET A 118 30.61 -3.28 -7.65
N THR A 119 31.82 -3.78 -7.85
CA THR A 119 32.74 -3.37 -8.93
C THR A 119 32.82 -4.40 -10.05
N GLY A 120 32.24 -5.59 -9.86
CA GLY A 120 32.15 -6.64 -10.89
C GLY A 120 31.31 -6.25 -12.10
N LYS A 121 31.58 -6.91 -13.23
CA LYS A 121 30.81 -6.78 -14.48
C LYS A 121 29.55 -7.64 -14.45
N LYS A 122 29.50 -8.69 -13.64
CA LYS A 122 28.33 -9.56 -13.48
C LYS A 122 28.06 -9.82 -11.99
N ALA A 123 26.81 -10.13 -11.69
CA ALA A 123 26.41 -10.63 -10.38
C ALA A 123 25.98 -12.09 -10.54
N ASN A 124 26.57 -12.99 -9.75
CA ASN A 124 26.09 -14.36 -9.67
C ASN A 124 25.00 -14.44 -8.61
N ILE A 125 23.76 -14.63 -9.04
CA ILE A 125 22.62 -14.79 -8.15
C ILE A 125 22.40 -16.27 -7.94
N ARG A 126 22.37 -16.69 -6.68
CA ARG A 126 22.01 -18.06 -6.28
C ARG A 126 20.73 -18.02 -5.51
N CYS A 127 19.82 -18.92 -5.83
CA CYS A 127 18.56 -19.07 -5.13
C CYS A 127 18.30 -20.54 -4.84
N ARG A 128 17.65 -20.81 -3.71
CA ARG A 128 17.14 -22.13 -3.35
C ARG A 128 15.89 -22.01 -2.52
N ASP A 129 15.18 -23.11 -2.44
CA ASP A 129 14.15 -23.29 -1.43
C ASP A 129 14.80 -23.32 -0.03
N HIS A 130 14.24 -22.57 0.91
CA HIS A 130 14.75 -22.52 2.28
C HIS A 130 14.09 -23.54 3.22
N GLU A 131 12.90 -24.05 2.87
CA GLU A 131 12.08 -24.87 3.75
C GLU A 131 11.87 -26.28 3.16
N TYR A 132 10.91 -26.45 2.26
CA TYR A 132 10.60 -27.73 1.65
C TYR A 132 10.32 -27.56 0.14
N PRO A 133 11.02 -28.31 -0.73
CA PRO A 133 10.80 -28.23 -2.17
C PRO A 133 9.44 -28.79 -2.58
N ASP A 134 8.42 -27.95 -2.58
CA ASP A 134 7.03 -28.30 -2.87
C ASP A 134 6.51 -27.73 -4.20
N GLY A 135 7.43 -27.22 -5.02
CA GLY A 135 7.10 -26.68 -6.34
C GLY A 135 6.91 -25.17 -6.37
N ASP A 136 7.48 -24.47 -5.40
CA ASP A 136 7.70 -23.03 -5.40
C ASP A 136 8.33 -22.50 -6.70
N ARG A 137 7.73 -21.45 -7.29
CA ARG A 137 8.10 -20.87 -8.59
C ARG A 137 8.14 -19.36 -8.51
N VAL A 138 9.20 -18.80 -9.08
CA VAL A 138 9.47 -17.36 -9.09
C VAL A 138 9.78 -16.90 -10.51
N ARG A 139 9.41 -15.66 -10.84
CA ARG A 139 9.84 -14.98 -12.07
C ARG A 139 10.89 -13.93 -11.72
N VAL A 140 11.97 -13.88 -12.48
CA VAL A 140 13.05 -12.92 -12.26
C VAL A 140 13.00 -11.84 -13.34
N PHE A 141 12.98 -10.59 -12.91
CA PHE A 141 13.13 -9.42 -13.75
C PHE A 141 14.47 -8.74 -13.46
N VAL A 142 15.10 -8.21 -14.51
CA VAL A 142 16.31 -7.39 -14.43
C VAL A 142 16.02 -6.10 -15.17
N ASN A 143 16.07 -4.97 -14.48
CA ASN A 143 15.76 -3.64 -15.01
C ASN A 143 14.39 -3.59 -15.72
N GLY A 144 13.39 -4.28 -15.15
CA GLY A 144 12.02 -4.37 -15.70
C GLY A 144 11.84 -5.35 -16.85
N ILE A 145 12.91 -6.01 -17.32
CA ILE A 145 12.85 -7.01 -18.40
C ILE A 145 12.80 -8.41 -17.79
N VAL A 146 11.93 -9.27 -18.31
CA VAL A 146 11.87 -10.69 -17.88
C VAL A 146 13.19 -11.38 -18.24
N PHE A 147 13.97 -11.73 -17.23
CA PHE A 147 15.22 -12.47 -17.41
C PHE A 147 14.97 -13.98 -17.35
N ILE A 148 14.25 -14.43 -16.31
CA ILE A 148 13.82 -15.82 -16.18
C ILE A 148 12.31 -15.85 -15.96
N PRO A 149 11.50 -16.38 -16.91
CA PRO A 149 10.05 -16.33 -16.83
C PRO A 149 9.45 -17.23 -15.76
N ASN A 150 10.12 -18.36 -15.47
CA ASN A 150 9.69 -19.38 -14.50
C ASN A 150 10.93 -20.10 -13.96
N LEU A 151 11.24 -19.83 -12.70
CA LEU A 151 12.33 -20.42 -11.95
C LEU A 151 11.73 -21.29 -10.85
N LEU A 152 11.85 -22.60 -11.01
CA LEU A 152 11.42 -23.55 -9.97
C LEU A 152 12.49 -23.59 -8.87
N LEU A 153 12.09 -23.33 -7.63
CA LEU A 153 12.95 -23.41 -6.46
C LEU A 153 13.07 -24.87 -6.03
N THR A 154 14.30 -25.29 -5.76
CA THR A 154 14.65 -26.64 -5.31
C THR A 154 15.49 -26.52 -4.05
N GLY A 155 15.65 -27.61 -3.29
CA GLY A 155 16.55 -27.61 -2.13
C GLY A 155 18.02 -27.35 -2.47
N SER A 156 18.44 -27.61 -3.72
CA SER A 156 19.75 -27.25 -4.23
C SER A 156 19.78 -25.83 -4.78
N TYR A 157 20.91 -25.14 -4.61
CA TYR A 157 21.15 -23.81 -5.19
C TYR A 157 21.14 -23.86 -6.71
N LYS A 158 20.29 -23.03 -7.31
CA LYS A 158 20.33 -22.67 -8.72
C LYS A 158 21.01 -21.32 -8.85
N SER A 159 22.02 -21.26 -9.69
CA SER A 159 22.78 -20.04 -9.95
C SER A 159 22.56 -19.55 -11.37
N PHE A 160 22.56 -18.24 -11.55
CA PHE A 160 22.56 -17.60 -12.86
C PHE A 160 23.34 -16.29 -12.78
N ASP A 161 24.02 -15.96 -13.88
CA ASP A 161 24.84 -14.75 -14.00
C ASP A 161 23.99 -13.65 -14.62
N VAL A 162 23.84 -12.53 -13.91
CA VAL A 162 23.19 -11.31 -14.40
C VAL A 162 24.27 -10.33 -14.85
N PRO A 163 24.32 -9.94 -16.14
CA PRO A 163 25.23 -8.89 -16.58
C PRO A 163 24.78 -7.54 -16.03
N LEU A 164 25.71 -6.80 -15.41
CA LEU A 164 25.42 -5.52 -14.77
C LEU A 164 25.78 -4.37 -15.70
N VAL A 165 24.87 -3.41 -15.80
CA VAL A 165 25.11 -2.12 -16.46
C VAL A 165 25.73 -1.15 -15.44
N GLU A 166 26.52 -0.18 -15.89
CA GLU A 166 27.05 0.88 -15.01
C GLU A 166 25.89 1.63 -14.31
N GLY A 167 26.06 1.90 -13.01
CA GLY A 167 25.02 2.51 -12.19
C GLY A 167 24.04 1.50 -11.57
N ILE A 168 22.76 1.85 -11.57
CA ILE A 168 21.71 1.15 -10.81
C ILE A 168 21.14 -0.01 -11.62
N ASN A 169 21.24 -1.22 -11.09
CA ASN A 169 20.58 -2.42 -11.60
C ASN A 169 19.54 -2.90 -10.61
N LYS A 170 18.27 -2.92 -11.01
CA LYS A 170 17.16 -3.41 -10.20
C LYS A 170 16.85 -4.85 -10.58
N ILE A 171 16.91 -5.77 -9.62
CA ILE A 171 16.50 -7.16 -9.82
C ILE A 171 15.26 -7.43 -8.96
N GLU A 172 14.23 -8.00 -9.57
CA GLU A 172 12.95 -8.23 -8.92
C GLU A 172 12.55 -9.70 -9.07
N PHE A 173 12.08 -10.29 -7.98
CA PHE A 173 11.63 -11.67 -7.88
C PHE A 173 10.14 -11.68 -7.58
N VAL A 174 9.32 -12.11 -8.54
CA VAL A 174 7.87 -12.18 -8.39
C VAL A 174 7.46 -13.62 -8.10
N ALA A 175 6.81 -13.86 -6.96
CA ALA A 175 6.27 -15.18 -6.64
C ALA A 175 5.11 -15.54 -7.57
N LEU A 176 5.25 -16.61 -8.34
CA LEU A 176 4.21 -17.09 -9.26
C LEU A 176 3.19 -18.00 -8.57
N ASN A 177 3.58 -18.61 -7.45
CA ASN A 177 2.75 -19.45 -6.59
C ASN A 177 3.31 -19.44 -5.16
N GLN A 178 2.74 -20.27 -4.29
CA GLN A 178 3.13 -20.49 -2.89
C GLN A 178 3.31 -21.99 -2.61
N GLY A 179 3.85 -22.73 -3.58
CA GLY A 179 4.04 -24.17 -3.40
C GLY A 179 2.74 -24.95 -3.14
N GLU A 180 2.90 -26.11 -2.50
CA GLU A 180 1.82 -26.95 -1.94
C GLU A 180 1.55 -26.57 -0.47
N SER A 181 2.60 -26.16 0.24
CA SER A 181 2.56 -25.60 1.58
C SER A 181 2.91 -24.13 1.46
N GLY A 182 1.91 -23.25 1.62
CA GLY A 182 2.19 -21.82 1.54
C GLY A 182 3.15 -21.38 2.63
N PRO A 183 3.53 -20.11 2.66
CA PRO A 183 3.90 -19.18 1.57
C PRO A 183 5.23 -19.52 0.84
N ASN A 184 5.54 -18.83 -0.28
CA ASN A 184 6.74 -19.10 -1.10
C ASN A 184 8.02 -18.72 -0.34
N THR A 185 8.86 -19.71 -0.05
CA THR A 185 10.01 -19.51 0.83
C THR A 185 11.31 -19.78 0.10
N ALA A 186 12.09 -18.71 -0.15
CA ALA A 186 13.39 -18.85 -0.77
C ALA A 186 14.50 -18.18 0.04
N GLU A 187 15.69 -18.73 -0.14
CA GLU A 187 16.94 -18.09 0.22
C GLU A 187 17.63 -17.64 -1.07
N PHE A 188 18.06 -16.38 -1.10
CA PHE A 188 18.85 -15.82 -2.19
C PHE A 188 20.20 -15.33 -1.67
N GLN A 189 21.23 -15.54 -2.49
CA GLN A 189 22.58 -15.06 -2.29
C GLN A 189 23.06 -14.34 -3.56
N VAL A 190 23.74 -13.22 -3.40
CA VAL A 190 24.43 -12.51 -4.50
C VAL A 190 25.92 -12.58 -4.25
N TYR A 191 26.63 -13.06 -5.26
CA TYR A 191 28.08 -13.09 -5.32
C TYR A 191 28.60 -12.14 -6.38
N ASP A 192 29.74 -11.53 -6.10
CA ASP A 192 30.50 -10.71 -7.05
C ASP A 192 31.30 -11.58 -8.04
N ASP A 193 31.91 -10.96 -9.05
CA ASP A 193 32.76 -11.62 -10.07
C ASP A 193 33.85 -12.51 -9.49
N ASN A 194 34.38 -12.12 -8.32
CA ASN A 194 35.43 -12.81 -7.61
C ASN A 194 34.94 -13.97 -6.73
N GLY A 195 33.62 -14.25 -6.74
CA GLY A 195 33.01 -15.27 -5.89
C GLY A 195 32.85 -14.87 -4.42
N VAL A 196 32.98 -13.56 -4.12
CA VAL A 196 32.77 -13.01 -2.77
C VAL A 196 31.27 -12.80 -2.54
N GLU A 197 30.76 -13.25 -1.40
CA GLU A 197 29.37 -13.05 -1.01
C GLU A 197 29.11 -11.58 -0.65
N VAL A 198 28.18 -10.96 -1.36
CA VAL A 198 27.78 -9.55 -1.16
C VAL A 198 26.54 -9.47 -0.27
N SER A 199 25.61 -10.39 -0.47
CA SER A 199 24.35 -10.42 0.27
C SER A 199 23.80 -11.83 0.34
N SER A 200 23.23 -12.16 1.50
CA SER A 200 22.42 -13.34 1.72
C SER A 200 21.16 -12.94 2.47
N LYS A 201 20.00 -13.25 1.89
CA LYS A 201 18.69 -12.96 2.47
C LYS A 201 17.74 -14.11 2.23
N LYS A 202 16.70 -14.13 3.05
CA LYS A 202 15.57 -15.04 2.95
C LYS A 202 14.33 -14.20 2.76
N TRP A 203 13.40 -14.69 1.95
CA TRP A 203 12.10 -14.08 1.79
C TRP A 203 11.01 -15.10 2.02
N ASN A 204 9.86 -14.58 2.35
CA ASN A 204 8.64 -15.33 2.48
C ASN A 204 7.53 -14.54 1.78
N LEU A 205 7.17 -14.95 0.56
CA LEU A 205 6.33 -14.17 -0.35
C LEU A 205 4.99 -14.88 -0.60
N LEU A 206 3.91 -14.12 -0.69
CA LEU A 206 2.63 -14.64 -1.20
C LEU A 206 2.60 -14.56 -2.73
N THR A 207 1.67 -15.27 -3.35
CA THR A 207 1.52 -15.26 -4.82
C THR A 207 1.28 -13.83 -5.31
N GLY A 208 2.08 -13.38 -6.26
CA GLY A 208 2.01 -12.04 -6.85
C GLY A 208 2.83 -10.96 -6.14
N VAL A 209 3.42 -11.26 -4.98
CA VAL A 209 4.28 -10.32 -4.25
C VAL A 209 5.68 -10.32 -4.84
N THR A 210 6.31 -9.15 -4.84
CA THR A 210 7.63 -8.93 -5.44
C THR A 210 8.69 -8.67 -4.38
N ALA A 211 9.81 -9.38 -4.45
CA ALA A 211 11.01 -9.03 -3.70
C ALA A 211 12.02 -8.30 -4.60
N SER A 212 12.44 -7.11 -4.20
CA SER A 212 13.34 -6.24 -4.98
C SER A 212 14.70 -6.09 -4.32
N ILE A 213 15.77 -6.19 -5.11
CA ILE A 213 17.14 -5.87 -4.73
C ILE A 213 17.75 -4.88 -5.73
N ILE A 214 18.53 -3.93 -5.20
CA ILE A 214 19.24 -2.97 -6.03
C ILE A 214 20.74 -3.25 -5.93
N LEU A 215 21.36 -3.48 -7.09
CA LEU A 215 22.80 -3.63 -7.24
C LEU A 215 23.35 -2.41 -7.97
N ILE A 216 24.25 -1.69 -7.31
CA ILE A 216 24.89 -0.49 -7.85
C ILE A 216 26.28 -0.90 -8.32
N LYS A 217 26.48 -0.88 -9.63
CA LYS A 217 27.80 -1.07 -10.24
C LYS A 217 28.55 0.25 -10.22
N GLU A 218 29.68 0.27 -9.52
CA GLU A 218 30.65 1.36 -9.55
C GLU A 218 31.69 1.12 -10.65
N ASP A 219 32.22 2.20 -11.22
CA ASP A 219 33.19 2.19 -12.33
C ASP A 219 34.59 1.69 -11.93
#